data_AF-A0A927PEG1-F1
#
_entry.id   AF-A0A927PEG1-F1
#
_cell.length_a   1.000
_cell.length_b   1.000
_cell.length_c   1.000
_cell.angle_alpha   90.00
_cell.angle_beta   90.00
_cell.angle_gamma   90.00
#
_symmetry.space_group_name_H-M   'P 1'
#
loop_
_entity.id
_entity.type
_entity.pdbx_description
1 polymer ?
#
loop_
_entity_poly.entity_id
_entity_poly.type
_entity_poly.pdbx_seq_one_letter_code
_entity_poly.pdbx_strand_id
1 'polypeptide(L)'
;MAKGKMKMLHLMRIFTEETDDEHPLTLQEIIGMLATVNISADRKTLYDDFEELRQFGFDIIAEQRNRTTYYHLGARDFELPELKLLVDSV
;
A
#
# COMPACT_ATOMS: atom_id res chain seq x y z
N MET A 1 10.06 -17.56 -7.62
CA MET A 1 10.26 -17.12 -6.22
C MET A 1 10.78 -15.68 -6.12
N ALA A 2 11.84 -15.27 -6.83
CA ALA A 2 12.41 -13.90 -6.72
C ALA A 2 11.48 -12.75 -7.18
N LYS A 3 10.69 -12.95 -8.24
CA LYS A 3 9.74 -11.93 -8.76
C LYS A 3 8.64 -11.55 -7.75
N GLY A 4 8.17 -12.50 -6.95
CA GLY A 4 7.13 -12.25 -5.93
C GLY A 4 7.62 -11.35 -4.81
N LYS A 5 8.85 -11.58 -4.33
CA LYS A 5 9.47 -10.73 -3.29
C LYS A 5 9.66 -9.29 -3.78
N MET A 6 10.13 -9.12 -5.01
CA MET A 6 10.27 -7.77 -5.60
C MET A 6 8.92 -7.07 -5.74
N LYS A 7 7.88 -7.77 -6.21
CA LYS A 7 6.52 -7.23 -6.30
C LYS A 7 6.05 -6.72 -4.94
N MET A 8 6.24 -7.51 -3.88
CA MET A 8 5.83 -7.13 -2.52
C MET A 8 6.53 -5.86 -2.04
N LEU A 9 7.85 -5.77 -2.22
CA LEU A 9 8.62 -4.57 -1.85
C LEU A 9 8.16 -3.32 -2.61
N HIS A 10 7.85 -3.46 -3.89
CA HIS A 10 7.33 -2.34 -4.69
C HIS A 10 5.90 -1.96 -4.32
N LEU A 11 5.05 -2.91 -3.94
CA LEU A 11 3.71 -2.60 -3.42
C LEU A 11 3.78 -1.82 -2.11
N MET A 12 4.62 -2.26 -1.17
CA MET A 12 4.86 -1.51 0.08
C MET A 12 5.30 -0.08 -0.22
N ARG A 13 6.22 0.08 -1.18
CA ARG A 13 6.72 1.38 -1.61
C ARG A 13 5.62 2.26 -2.19
N ILE A 14 4.81 1.75 -3.11
CA ILE A 14 3.68 2.47 -3.70
C ILE A 14 2.73 2.95 -2.61
N PHE A 15 2.30 2.05 -1.70
CA PHE A 15 1.39 2.43 -0.63
C PHE A 15 1.97 3.44 0.37
N THR A 16 3.29 3.42 0.61
CA THR A 16 3.92 4.32 1.59
C THR A 16 4.30 5.68 1.00
N GLU A 17 4.72 5.72 -0.27
CA GLU A 17 5.27 6.93 -0.90
C GLU A 17 4.24 7.67 -1.77
N GLU A 18 3.24 6.95 -2.30
CA GLU A 18 2.38 7.45 -3.39
C GLU A 18 0.90 7.48 -3.00
N THR A 19 0.55 7.02 -1.80
CA THR A 19 -0.84 7.02 -1.32
C THR A 19 -0.99 7.58 0.09
N ASP A 20 -2.07 8.31 0.29
CA ASP A 20 -2.62 8.74 1.57
C ASP A 20 -4.14 8.91 1.40
N ASP A 21 -4.81 9.44 2.42
CA ASP A 21 -6.27 9.67 2.40
C ASP A 21 -6.73 10.60 1.25
N GLU A 22 -5.88 11.55 0.83
CA GLU A 22 -6.16 12.50 -0.25
C GLU A 22 -5.75 11.97 -1.63
N HIS A 23 -4.74 11.10 -1.68
CA HIS A 23 -4.12 10.57 -2.90
C HIS A 23 -4.29 9.05 -3.06
N PRO A 24 -5.51 8.49 -3.07
CA PRO A 24 -5.66 7.05 -3.22
C PRO A 24 -5.56 6.65 -4.70
N LEU A 25 -5.07 5.43 -4.95
CA LEU A 25 -4.83 4.91 -6.30
C LEU A 25 -5.85 3.83 -6.67
N THR A 26 -6.26 3.82 -7.93
CA THR A 26 -7.00 2.69 -8.50
C THR A 26 -6.08 1.48 -8.69
N LEU A 27 -6.70 0.31 -8.78
CA LEU A 27 -5.95 -0.91 -9.10
C LEU A 27 -5.23 -0.84 -10.46
N GLN A 28 -5.76 -0.07 -11.42
CA GLN A 28 -5.10 0.11 -12.73
C GLN A 28 -3.85 0.98 -12.61
N GLU A 29 -3.87 2.02 -11.79
CA GLU A 29 -2.69 2.86 -11.54
C GLU A 29 -1.60 2.06 -10.85
N ILE A 30 -1.94 1.27 -9.81
CA ILE A 30 -0.99 0.38 -9.13
C ILE A 30 -0.34 -0.60 -10.12
N ILE A 31 -1.12 -1.23 -11.00
CA ILE A 31 -0.59 -2.11 -12.05
C ILE A 31 0.34 -1.33 -13.00
N GLY A 32 -0.03 -0.11 -13.38
CA GLY A 32 0.78 0.75 -14.23
C GLY A 32 2.13 1.08 -13.59
N MET A 33 2.14 1.44 -12.30
CA MET A 33 3.37 1.72 -11.54
C MET A 33 4.28 0.51 -11.45
N LEU A 34 3.73 -0.68 -11.18
CA LEU A 34 4.48 -1.94 -11.18
C LEU A 34 5.07 -2.24 -12.58
N ALA A 35 4.33 -1.94 -13.65
CA ALA A 35 4.82 -2.13 -15.01
C ALA A 35 6.03 -1.23 -15.33
N THR A 36 6.12 -0.02 -14.78
CA THR A 36 7.29 0.88 -14.99
C THR A 36 8.61 0.28 -14.50
N VAL A 37 8.55 -0.63 -13.51
CA VAL A 37 9.69 -1.35 -12.97
C VAL A 37 9.78 -2.79 -13.50
N ASN A 38 9.13 -3.08 -14.62
CA ASN A 38 9.10 -4.40 -15.29
C ASN A 38 8.46 -5.53 -14.44
N ILE A 39 7.55 -5.17 -13.53
CA ILE A 39 6.78 -6.12 -12.73
C ILE A 39 5.38 -6.23 -13.33
N SER A 40 5.07 -7.40 -13.87
CA SER A 40 3.71 -7.72 -14.29
C SER A 40 2.90 -8.17 -13.07
N ALA A 41 1.75 -7.54 -12.87
CA ALA A 41 0.79 -7.88 -11.86
C ALA A 41 -0.60 -7.98 -12.49
N ASP A 42 -1.38 -8.95 -12.02
CA ASP A 42 -2.76 -9.12 -12.41
C ASP A 42 -3.68 -8.80 -11.23
N ARG A 43 -4.92 -8.43 -11.54
CA ARG A 43 -5.89 -8.00 -10.52
C ARG A 43 -6.17 -9.06 -9.47
N LYS A 44 -6.14 -10.35 -9.86
CA LYS A 44 -6.49 -11.44 -8.96
C LYS A 44 -5.39 -11.64 -7.92
N THR A 45 -4.12 -11.67 -8.35
CA THR A 45 -2.99 -11.82 -7.44
C THR A 45 -2.77 -10.60 -6.56
N LEU A 46 -3.11 -9.39 -7.02
CA LEU A 46 -3.01 -8.18 -6.21
C LEU A 46 -3.91 -8.19 -4.97
N TYR A 47 -5.10 -8.81 -5.04
CA TYR A 47 -5.93 -8.93 -3.85
C TYR A 47 -5.26 -9.80 -2.77
N ASP A 48 -4.69 -10.94 -3.17
CA ASP A 48 -3.94 -11.80 -2.27
C ASP A 48 -2.72 -11.05 -1.70
N ASP A 49 -1.99 -10.29 -2.53
CA ASP A 49 -0.85 -9.48 -2.07
C ASP A 49 -1.27 -8.40 -1.06
N PHE A 50 -2.43 -7.75 -1.27
CA PHE A 50 -2.93 -6.73 -0.34
C PHE A 50 -3.32 -7.35 1.00
N GLU A 51 -3.92 -8.54 1.00
CA GLU A 51 -4.20 -9.27 2.24
C GLU A 51 -2.91 -9.70 2.96
N GLU A 52 -1.88 -10.12 2.23
CA GLU A 52 -0.56 -10.42 2.82
C GLU A 52 0.07 -9.17 3.46
N LEU A 53 -0.04 -8.02 2.82
CA LEU A 53 0.43 -6.74 3.38
C LEU A 53 -0.36 -6.31 4.62
N ARG A 54 -1.68 -6.50 4.62
CA ARG A 54 -2.52 -6.28 5.82
C ARG A 54 -2.13 -7.18 6.97
N GLN A 55 -1.90 -8.46 6.71
CA GLN A 55 -1.42 -9.40 7.72
C GLN A 55 -0.03 -9.02 8.27
N PHE A 56 0.81 -8.39 7.44
CA PHE A 56 2.09 -7.85 7.87
C PHE A 56 1.97 -6.57 8.70
N GLY A 57 0.86 -5.83 8.59
CA GLY A 57 0.58 -4.62 9.36
C GLY A 57 0.42 -3.33 8.53
N PHE A 58 0.25 -3.43 7.22
CA PHE A 58 -0.11 -2.28 6.37
C PHE A 58 -1.64 -2.17 6.29
N ASP A 59 -2.22 -1.11 6.85
CA ASP A 59 -3.66 -0.88 6.75
C ASP A 59 -4.05 -0.35 5.36
N ILE A 60 -4.14 -1.26 4.39
CA ILE A 60 -4.54 -0.91 3.01
C ILE A 60 -6.07 -0.78 2.98
N ILE A 61 -6.57 0.45 2.94
CA ILE A 61 -7.99 0.77 2.89
C ILE A 61 -8.47 0.76 1.45
N ALA A 62 -9.59 0.08 1.21
CA ALA A 62 -10.29 0.09 -0.08
C ALA A 62 -11.52 1.00 0.02
N GLU A 63 -11.50 2.12 -0.69
CA GLU A 63 -12.58 3.10 -0.70
C GLU A 63 -13.32 3.08 -2.04
N GLN A 64 -14.63 2.92 -2.02
CA GLN A 64 -15.44 3.01 -3.24
C GLN A 64 -15.92 4.45 -3.46
N ARG A 65 -15.38 5.10 -4.50
CA ARG A 65 -15.85 6.41 -4.97
C ARG A 65 -16.64 6.21 -6.26
N ASN A 66 -17.95 6.40 -6.20
CA ASN A 66 -18.89 6.10 -7.29
C ASN A 66 -18.81 4.62 -7.75
N ARG A 67 -18.29 4.38 -8.96
CA ARG A 67 -18.15 3.05 -9.58
C ARG A 67 -16.70 2.55 -9.61
N THR A 68 -15.79 3.27 -8.94
CA THR A 68 -14.36 2.99 -8.95
C THR A 68 -13.89 2.75 -7.52
N THR A 69 -13.12 1.69 -7.33
CA THR A 69 -12.46 1.39 -6.06
C THR A 69 -11.05 1.97 -6.08
N TYR A 70 -10.72 2.71 -5.03
CA TYR A 70 -9.43 3.30 -4.77
C TYR A 70 -8.81 2.64 -3.55
N TYR A 71 -7.49 2.63 -3.49
CA TYR A 71 -6.69 2.00 -2.45
C TYR A 71 -5.67 3.01 -1.94
N HIS A 72 -5.53 3.11 -0.63
CA HIS A 72 -4.49 3.88 0.03
C HIS A 72 -4.05 3.19 1.29
N LEU A 73 -2.87 3.57 1.78
CA LEU A 73 -2.44 3.24 3.12
C LEU A 73 -3.17 4.18 4.09
N GLY A 74 -3.92 3.62 5.03
CA GLY A 74 -4.47 4.37 6.15
C GLY A 74 -3.36 4.98 6.99
N ALA A 75 -3.64 6.10 7.65
CA ALA A 75 -2.70 6.72 8.56
C ALA A 75 -2.18 5.68 9.57
N ARG A 76 -0.86 5.60 9.75
CA ARG A 76 -0.30 4.87 10.89
C ARG A 76 -0.68 5.64 12.14
N ASP A 77 -1.62 5.11 12.91
CA ASP A 77 -1.74 5.50 14.30
C ASP A 77 -0.43 5.16 14.98
N PHE A 78 0.34 6.18 15.37
CA PHE A 78 1.48 5.97 16.23
C PHE A 78 0.96 5.41 17.55
N GLU A 79 1.50 4.27 17.96
CA GLU A 79 1.22 3.71 19.26
C GLU A 79 1.76 4.66 20.33
N LEU A 80 1.13 4.65 21.51
CA LEU A 80 1.49 5.48 22.67
C LEU A 80 3.01 5.52 22.97
N PRO A 81 3.75 4.40 22.85
CA PRO A 81 5.21 4.40 22.99
C PRO A 81 5.96 5.18 21.91
N GLU A 82 5.49 5.14 20.65
CA GLU A 82 6.13 5.79 19.51
C GLU A 82 5.87 7.31 19.54
N LEU A 83 4.65 7.72 19.96
CA LEU A 83 4.34 9.12 20.25
C LEU A 83 5.24 9.67 21.36
N LYS A 84 5.46 8.90 22.44
CA LYS A 84 6.35 9.33 23.53
C LYS A 84 7.80 9.51 23.06
N LEU A 85 8.29 8.58 22.23
CA LEU A 85 9.62 8.68 21.61
C LEU A 85 9.78 9.94 20.75
N LEU A 86 8.76 10.32 19.96
CA LEU A 86 8.79 11.53 19.14
C LEU A 86 8.80 12.80 20.01
N VAL A 87 8.00 12.85 21.07
CA VAL A 87 7.98 13.97 22.04
C VAL A 87 9.32 14.11 22.77
N ASP A 88 9.96 13.00 23.14
CA ASP A 88 11.25 13.01 23.83
C ASP A 88 12.43 13.37 22.89
N SER A 89 12.20 13.42 21.57
CA SER A 89 13.24 13.67 20.55
C SER A 89 13.35 15.12 20.06
N VAL A 90 12.47 16.02 20.54
CA VAL A 90 12.44 17.46 20.22
C VAL A 90 12.89 18.34 21.38
#